data_AF-A0A381Y8T6-F1
#
_entry.id   AF-A0A381Y8T6-F1
#
_cell.length_a   1.000
_cell.length_b   1.000
_cell.length_c   1.000
_cell.angle_alpha   90.00
_cell.angle_beta   90.00
_cell.angle_gamma   90.00
#
_symmetry.space_group_name_H-M   'P 1'
#
loop_
_entity.id
_entity.type
_entity.pdbx_description
1 polymer ?
#
loop_
_entity_poly.entity_id
_entity_poly.type
_entity_poly.pdbx_seq_one_letter_code
_entity_poly.pdbx_strand_id
1 'polypeptide(L)'
;VESLAKEMLGMTLITHQTGPKGKEVQRLLIESGADIRSEFYAAITLDRGKEMDVFMVSMEGGVEIEKVAAETPEKIVKVWIDPLLGMKSYQARKLAYGLNLTGNAFREAASIFLKMYACYQSTDASLVEINPLILTGDDHILALDSKF
;
A
#
# COMPACT_ATOMS: atom_id res chain seq x y z
N VAL A 1 9.82 8.27 23.83
CA VAL A 1 9.74 9.00 22.54
C VAL A 1 10.80 10.09 22.47
N GLU A 2 10.81 11.07 23.38
CA GLU A 2 11.77 12.20 23.30
C GLU A 2 13.26 11.78 23.33
N SER A 3 13.63 10.80 24.15
CA SER A 3 15.02 10.29 24.19
C SER A 3 15.47 9.72 22.85
N LEU A 4 14.70 8.78 22.29
CA LEU A 4 14.97 8.16 20.99
C LEU A 4 14.96 9.20 19.86
N ALA A 5 14.06 10.19 19.91
CA ALA A 5 14.02 11.26 18.92
C ALA A 5 15.32 12.09 18.92
N LYS A 6 15.91 12.36 20.08
CA LYS A 6 17.21 13.05 20.19
C LYS A 6 18.38 12.23 19.66
N GLU A 7 18.30 10.91 19.78
CA GLU A 7 19.33 10.00 19.24
C GLU A 7 19.25 9.89 17.71
N MET A 8 18.03 9.90 17.16
CA MET A 8 17.81 9.77 15.71
C MET A 8 17.99 11.07 14.95
N LEU A 9 17.55 12.21 15.48
CA LEU A 9 17.64 13.48 14.77
C LEU A 9 19.10 13.93 14.63
N GLY A 10 19.55 14.15 13.40
CA GLY A 10 20.94 14.52 13.07
C GLY A 10 21.90 13.33 12.92
N MET A 11 21.45 12.08 13.12
CA MET A 11 22.30 10.92 12.87
C MET A 11 22.43 10.62 11.36
N THR A 12 23.50 9.92 10.97
CA THR A 12 23.62 9.32 9.63
C THR A 12 23.02 7.92 9.62
N LEU A 13 21.85 7.76 9.00
CA LEU A 13 21.17 6.48 8.84
C LEU A 13 21.74 5.71 7.64
N ILE A 14 22.18 4.47 7.88
CA ILE A 14 22.70 3.55 6.85
C ILE A 14 21.73 2.37 6.72
N THR A 15 21.19 2.18 5.53
CA THR A 15 20.36 1.04 5.13
C THR A 15 20.88 0.42 3.83
N HIS A 16 20.32 -0.74 3.45
CA HIS A 16 20.59 -1.38 2.15
C HIS A 16 20.31 -0.43 0.96
N GLN A 17 19.38 0.51 1.10
CA GLN A 17 18.98 1.45 0.04
C GLN A 17 19.81 2.74 0.04
N THR A 18 20.38 3.17 1.17
CA THR A 18 21.21 4.38 1.23
C THR A 18 22.69 4.13 0.90
N GLY A 19 23.13 2.86 0.99
CA GLY A 19 24.53 2.48 0.83
C GLY A 19 25.44 2.99 1.96
N PRO A 20 26.77 2.79 1.84
CA PRO A 20 27.73 3.03 2.93
C PRO A 20 27.83 4.47 3.41
N LYS A 21 27.48 5.45 2.56
CA LYS A 21 27.52 6.87 2.93
C LYS A 21 26.33 7.31 3.78
N GLY A 22 25.26 6.52 3.82
CA GLY A 22 24.04 6.83 4.57
C GLY A 22 23.35 8.12 4.16
N LYS A 23 22.40 8.57 4.99
CA LYS A 23 21.68 9.84 4.88
C LYS A 23 21.49 10.46 6.26
N GLU A 24 21.67 11.77 6.37
CA GLU A 24 21.38 12.50 7.60
C GLU A 24 19.87 12.56 7.86
N VAL A 25 19.45 12.24 9.08
CA VAL A 25 18.04 12.29 9.51
C VAL A 25 17.69 13.71 9.92
N GLN A 26 16.94 14.43 9.08
CA GLN A 26 16.58 15.83 9.32
C GLN A 26 15.18 16.02 9.93
N ARG A 27 14.33 15.00 9.83
CA ARG A 27 12.93 15.03 10.26
C ARG A 27 12.53 13.65 10.78
N LEU A 28 11.64 13.65 11.78
CA LEU A 28 11.04 12.44 12.34
C LEU A 28 9.53 12.53 12.19
N LEU A 29 8.91 11.44 11.73
CA LEU A 29 7.48 11.23 11.80
C LEU A 29 7.17 10.52 13.13
N ILE A 30 6.29 11.10 13.94
CA ILE A 30 5.86 10.51 15.21
C ILE A 30 4.38 10.16 15.07
N GLU A 31 4.08 8.87 15.19
CA GLU A 31 2.74 8.31 15.04
C GLU A 31 2.33 7.50 16.27
N SER A 32 1.04 7.21 16.36
CA SER A 32 0.54 6.27 17.36
C SER A 32 0.80 4.85 16.88
N GLY A 33 1.17 3.94 17.79
CA GLY A 33 1.35 2.53 17.42
C GLY A 33 0.03 1.94 16.92
N ALA A 34 0.09 1.18 15.82
CA ALA A 34 -1.06 0.45 15.30
C ALA A 34 -1.12 -0.97 15.89
N ASP A 35 -2.31 -1.42 16.28
CA ASP A 35 -2.56 -2.81 16.70
C ASP A 35 -2.72 -3.70 15.45
N ILE A 36 -1.60 -4.12 14.86
CA ILE A 36 -1.56 -4.82 13.57
C ILE A 36 -2.02 -6.27 13.75
N ARG A 37 -3.21 -6.59 13.20
CA ARG A 37 -3.73 -7.96 13.12
C ARG A 37 -3.29 -8.66 11.85
N SER A 38 -3.25 -7.96 10.72
CA SER A 38 -2.81 -8.50 9.43
C SER A 38 -2.26 -7.39 8.54
N GLU A 39 -1.32 -7.74 7.66
CA GLU A 39 -0.70 -6.84 6.71
C GLU A 39 -1.03 -7.28 5.28
N PHE A 40 -1.38 -6.32 4.43
CA PHE A 40 -1.71 -6.53 3.03
C PHE A 40 -0.88 -5.61 2.14
N TYR A 41 -0.88 -5.93 0.87
CA TYR A 41 -0.33 -5.09 -0.18
C TYR A 41 -1.47 -4.53 -1.05
N ALA A 42 -1.37 -3.27 -1.45
CA ALA A 42 -2.29 -2.64 -2.40
C ALA A 42 -1.53 -1.66 -3.30
N ALA A 43 -1.65 -1.80 -4.63
CA ALA A 43 -1.01 -0.86 -5.54
C ALA A 43 -1.76 -0.65 -6.87
N ILE A 44 -1.51 0.50 -7.48
CA ILE A 44 -2.00 0.91 -8.79
C ILE A 44 -0.81 1.31 -9.66
N THR A 45 -0.76 0.79 -10.89
CA THR A 45 0.20 1.21 -11.91
C THR A 45 -0.36 0.96 -13.31
N LEU A 46 0.34 1.43 -14.34
CA LEU A 46 -0.04 1.21 -15.73
C LEU A 46 0.43 -0.16 -16.23
N ASP A 47 -0.50 -1.04 -16.60
CA ASP A 47 -0.20 -2.25 -17.34
C ASP A 47 -0.02 -1.90 -18.83
N ARG A 48 1.23 -1.74 -19.25
CA ARG A 48 1.57 -1.39 -20.64
C ARG A 48 1.17 -2.45 -21.66
N GLY A 49 0.98 -3.70 -21.24
CA GLY A 49 0.53 -4.76 -22.15
C GLY A 49 -0.95 -4.63 -22.51
N LYS A 50 -1.74 -4.01 -21.63
CA LYS A 50 -3.18 -3.76 -21.85
C LYS A 50 -3.53 -2.29 -22.05
N GLU A 51 -2.56 -1.39 -21.90
CA GLU A 51 -2.76 0.06 -21.94
C GLU A 51 -3.87 0.52 -20.97
N MET A 52 -3.91 -0.12 -19.80
CA MET A 52 -4.91 0.12 -18.76
C MET A 52 -4.26 0.16 -17.39
N ASP A 53 -4.82 0.96 -16.49
CA ASP A 53 -4.41 0.91 -15.09
C ASP A 53 -4.78 -0.45 -14.51
N VAL A 54 -3.85 -1.04 -13.77
CA VAL A 54 -4.05 -2.27 -13.02
C VAL A 54 -3.98 -1.97 -11.53
N PHE A 55 -5.04 -2.30 -10.82
CA PHE A 55 -5.06 -2.29 -9.36
C PHE A 55 -4.83 -3.73 -8.88
N MET A 56 -3.79 -3.92 -8.07
CA MET A 56 -3.38 -5.19 -7.51
C MET A 56 -3.48 -5.15 -5.98
N VAL A 57 -3.95 -6.25 -5.37
CA VAL A 57 -3.87 -6.47 -3.93
C VAL A 57 -3.36 -7.88 -3.63
N SER A 58 -2.73 -8.06 -2.48
CA SER A 58 -2.25 -9.37 -2.01
C SER A 58 -2.36 -9.49 -0.50
N MET A 59 -2.59 -10.72 -0.03
CA MET A 59 -2.54 -11.06 1.40
C MET A 59 -1.10 -11.08 1.95
N GLU A 60 -0.10 -11.07 1.07
CA GLU A 60 1.31 -10.99 1.42
C GLU A 60 1.73 -9.51 1.53
N GLY A 61 1.37 -8.87 2.65
CA GLY A 61 1.90 -7.54 3.01
C GLY A 61 3.31 -7.62 3.59
N GLY A 62 4.03 -6.50 3.61
CA GLY A 62 5.36 -6.40 4.23
C GLY A 62 6.50 -7.06 3.43
N VAL A 63 6.22 -7.55 2.21
CA VAL A 63 7.19 -8.18 1.31
C VAL A 63 7.26 -7.45 -0.03
N GLU A 64 8.34 -7.67 -0.78
CA GLU A 64 8.49 -7.15 -2.14
C GLU A 64 7.51 -7.86 -3.09
N ILE A 65 6.68 -7.07 -3.79
CA ILE A 65 5.61 -7.59 -4.64
C ILE A 65 6.16 -8.36 -5.85
N GLU A 66 7.34 -8.00 -6.35
CA GLU A 66 8.01 -8.66 -7.46
C GLU A 66 8.32 -10.12 -7.14
N LYS A 67 8.69 -10.40 -5.88
CA LYS A 67 8.92 -11.77 -5.41
C LYS A 67 7.62 -12.57 -5.38
N VAL A 68 6.54 -11.97 -4.86
CA VAL A 68 5.21 -12.62 -4.86
C VAL A 68 4.75 -12.90 -6.30
N ALA A 69 4.95 -11.96 -7.22
CA ALA A 69 4.59 -12.13 -8.62
C ALA A 69 5.40 -13.24 -9.33
N ALA A 70 6.65 -13.47 -8.93
CA ALA A 70 7.49 -14.51 -9.49
C ALA A 70 7.23 -15.90 -8.89
N GLU A 71 7.02 -15.98 -7.58
CA GLU A 71 6.92 -17.25 -6.86
C GLU A 71 5.48 -17.74 -6.66
N THR A 72 4.54 -16.81 -6.40
CA THR A 72 3.14 -17.12 -6.04
C THR A 72 2.16 -16.12 -6.69
N PRO A 73 2.14 -15.99 -8.03
CA PRO A 73 1.33 -15.01 -8.75
C PRO A 73 -0.17 -15.12 -8.45
N GLU A 74 -0.66 -16.30 -8.07
CA GLU A 74 -2.05 -16.56 -7.69
C GLU A 74 -2.49 -15.82 -6.42
N LYS A 75 -1.56 -15.36 -5.59
CA LYS A 75 -1.84 -14.55 -4.40
C LYS A 75 -2.13 -13.09 -4.73
N ILE A 76 -1.92 -12.66 -5.98
CA ILE A 76 -2.15 -11.29 -6.43
C ILE A 76 -3.50 -11.22 -7.13
N VAL A 77 -4.46 -10.55 -6.51
CA VAL A 77 -5.76 -10.27 -7.11
C VAL A 77 -5.66 -8.98 -7.92
N LYS A 78 -6.03 -9.05 -9.20
CA LYS A 78 -5.95 -7.90 -10.13
C LYS A 78 -7.31 -7.49 -10.67
N VAL A 79 -7.47 -6.19 -10.88
CA VAL A 79 -8.53 -5.61 -11.71
C VAL A 79 -7.92 -4.59 -12.66
N TRP A 80 -8.35 -4.63 -13.93
CA TRP A 80 -7.98 -3.62 -14.92
C TRP A 80 -9.10 -2.59 -15.02
N ILE A 81 -8.73 -1.33 -15.09
CA ILE A 81 -9.65 -0.21 -15.08
C ILE A 81 -9.72 0.39 -16.47
N ASP A 82 -10.94 0.46 -17.01
CA ASP A 82 -11.18 1.09 -18.29
C ASP A 82 -10.95 2.62 -18.16
N PRO A 83 -10.12 3.24 -19.01
CA PRO A 83 -9.74 4.64 -18.86
C PRO A 83 -10.89 5.62 -19.10
N LEU A 84 -11.91 5.24 -19.87
CA LEU A 84 -13.10 6.07 -20.11
C LEU A 84 -14.08 5.97 -18.94
N LEU A 85 -14.21 4.78 -18.35
CA LEU A 85 -15.16 4.54 -17.28
C LEU A 85 -14.60 4.89 -15.90
N GLY A 86 -13.30 4.74 -15.68
CA GLY A 86 -12.66 4.79 -14.38
C GLY A 86 -13.08 3.62 -13.47
N MET A 87 -12.48 3.56 -12.28
CA MET A 87 -12.72 2.46 -11.35
C MET A 87 -14.18 2.42 -10.86
N LYS A 88 -14.76 1.23 -10.87
CA LYS A 88 -16.14 0.99 -10.38
C LYS A 88 -16.15 0.27 -9.04
N SER A 89 -17.21 0.49 -8.26
CA SER A 89 -17.35 -0.06 -6.92
C SER A 89 -17.31 -1.59 -6.87
N TYR A 90 -17.73 -2.30 -7.93
CA TYR A 90 -17.62 -3.75 -7.97
C TYR A 90 -16.16 -4.24 -8.06
N GLN A 91 -15.28 -3.46 -8.69
CA GLN A 91 -13.85 -3.76 -8.76
C GLN A 91 -13.20 -3.56 -7.39
N ALA A 92 -13.53 -2.47 -6.70
CA ALA A 92 -13.07 -2.23 -5.33
C ALA A 92 -13.52 -3.36 -4.37
N ARG A 93 -14.78 -3.79 -4.47
CA ARG A 93 -15.29 -4.95 -3.71
C ARG A 93 -14.54 -6.23 -4.07
N LYS A 94 -14.26 -6.48 -5.36
CA LYS A 94 -13.48 -7.65 -5.79
C LYS A 94 -12.09 -7.68 -5.17
N LEU A 95 -11.41 -6.55 -5.10
CA LEU A 95 -10.11 -6.44 -4.41
C LEU A 95 -10.25 -6.72 -2.91
N ALA A 96 -11.23 -6.12 -2.23
CA ALA A 96 -11.46 -6.35 -0.80
C ALA A 96 -11.80 -7.83 -0.49
N TYR A 97 -12.57 -8.49 -1.35
CA TYR A 97 -12.79 -9.94 -1.28
C TYR A 97 -11.51 -10.73 -1.47
N GLY A 98 -10.63 -10.29 -2.38
CA GLY A 98 -9.31 -10.90 -2.61
C GLY A 98 -8.39 -10.87 -1.39
N LEU A 99 -8.63 -9.96 -0.45
CA LEU A 99 -7.93 -9.88 0.85
C LEU A 99 -8.63 -10.65 1.97
N ASN A 100 -9.69 -11.40 1.67
CA ASN A 100 -10.52 -12.11 2.64
C ASN A 100 -11.13 -11.20 3.73
N LEU A 101 -11.36 -9.92 3.40
CA LEU A 101 -11.97 -8.97 4.32
C LEU A 101 -13.49 -9.18 4.40
N THR A 102 -14.05 -8.95 5.58
CA THR A 102 -15.50 -9.02 5.82
C THR A 102 -15.94 -7.83 6.68
N GLY A 103 -17.23 -7.72 6.98
CA GLY A 103 -17.73 -6.78 7.99
C GLY A 103 -17.39 -5.31 7.73
N ASN A 104 -16.80 -4.65 8.73
CA ASN A 104 -16.45 -3.25 8.64
C ASN A 104 -15.20 -3.04 7.76
N ALA A 105 -14.16 -3.85 8.00
CA ALA A 105 -12.91 -3.80 7.25
C ALA A 105 -13.12 -3.93 5.73
N PHE A 106 -14.05 -4.78 5.29
CA PHE A 106 -14.39 -4.91 3.87
C PHE A 106 -14.91 -3.59 3.26
N ARG A 107 -15.80 -2.90 3.98
CA ARG A 107 -16.39 -1.63 3.51
C ARG A 107 -15.34 -0.52 3.47
N GLU A 108 -14.47 -0.48 4.49
CA GLU A 108 -13.38 0.48 4.56
C GLU A 108 -12.35 0.25 3.45
N ALA A 109 -11.89 -0.99 3.25
CA ALA A 109 -10.98 -1.33 2.16
C ALA A 109 -11.55 -0.95 0.79
N ALA A 110 -12.82 -1.30 0.51
CA ALA A 110 -13.45 -0.91 -0.75
C ALA A 110 -13.52 0.62 -0.92
N SER A 111 -13.78 1.37 0.16
CA SER A 111 -13.74 2.84 0.12
C SER A 111 -12.32 3.37 -0.09
N ILE A 112 -11.31 2.78 0.56
CA ILE A 112 -9.91 3.18 0.44
C ILE A 112 -9.43 2.94 -0.99
N PHE A 113 -9.75 1.80 -1.61
CA PHE A 113 -9.34 1.50 -2.99
C PHE A 113 -9.92 2.50 -3.99
N LEU A 114 -11.18 2.91 -3.84
CA LEU A 114 -11.75 3.96 -4.69
C LEU A 114 -11.02 5.30 -4.50
N LYS A 115 -10.66 5.64 -3.26
CA LYS A 115 -9.91 6.87 -2.94
C LYS A 115 -8.46 6.80 -3.44
N MET A 116 -7.81 5.64 -3.36
CA MET A 116 -6.48 5.41 -3.93
C MET A 116 -6.48 5.63 -5.43
N TYR A 117 -7.48 5.12 -6.15
CA TYR A 117 -7.58 5.34 -7.59
C TYR A 117 -7.85 6.82 -7.94
N ALA A 118 -8.73 7.48 -7.19
CA ALA A 118 -8.93 8.91 -7.36
C ALA A 118 -7.64 9.71 -7.11
N CYS A 119 -6.87 9.32 -6.09
CA CYS A 119 -5.58 9.93 -5.78
C CYS A 119 -4.57 9.73 -6.92
N TYR A 120 -4.37 8.48 -7.36
CA TYR A 120 -3.51 8.12 -8.50
C TYR A 120 -3.78 8.99 -9.73
N GLN A 121 -5.07 9.10 -10.13
CA GLN A 121 -5.48 9.91 -11.27
C GLN A 121 -5.30 11.42 -11.04
N SER A 122 -5.52 11.91 -9.82
CA SER A 122 -5.45 13.35 -9.51
C SER A 122 -4.02 13.88 -9.42
N THR A 123 -3.04 13.00 -9.19
CA THR A 123 -1.64 13.37 -8.99
C THR A 123 -0.75 13.05 -10.19
N ASP A 124 -1.31 12.53 -11.28
CA ASP A 124 -0.56 12.01 -12.44
C ASP A 124 0.57 11.05 -12.02
N ALA A 125 0.32 10.23 -10.99
CA ALA A 125 1.34 9.33 -10.44
C ALA A 125 1.58 8.14 -11.39
N SER A 126 2.83 7.67 -11.47
CA SER A 126 3.14 6.43 -12.20
C SER A 126 2.86 5.18 -11.36
N LEU A 127 2.88 5.32 -10.04
CA LEU A 127 2.66 4.28 -9.06
C LEU A 127 1.94 4.89 -7.86
N VAL A 128 0.99 4.17 -7.29
CA VAL A 128 0.56 4.38 -5.91
C VAL A 128 0.59 3.03 -5.24
N GLU A 129 1.42 2.87 -4.22
CA GLU A 129 1.61 1.64 -3.48
C GLU A 129 1.40 1.91 -1.99
N ILE A 130 0.66 1.03 -1.32
CA ILE A 130 0.50 0.99 0.13
C ILE A 130 1.02 -0.37 0.58
N ASN A 131 2.13 -0.35 1.34
CA ASN A 131 2.78 -1.55 1.83
C ASN A 131 3.46 -1.28 3.19
N PRO A 132 2.84 -1.63 4.33
CA PRO A 132 1.60 -2.41 4.43
C PRO A 132 0.31 -1.56 4.48
N LEU A 133 -0.75 -2.11 3.91
CA LEU A 133 -2.13 -1.79 4.25
C LEU A 133 -2.55 -2.74 5.39
N ILE A 134 -2.85 -2.22 6.57
CA ILE A 134 -3.08 -3.06 7.74
C ILE A 134 -4.56 -3.21 8.07
N LEU A 135 -4.90 -4.38 8.61
CA LEU A 135 -6.11 -4.62 9.39
C LEU A 135 -5.76 -4.51 10.87
N THR A 136 -6.49 -3.70 11.61
CA THR A 136 -6.31 -3.54 13.05
C THR A 136 -7.07 -4.60 13.86
N GLY A 137 -6.74 -4.74 15.15
CA GLY A 137 -7.46 -5.62 16.07
C GLY A 137 -8.96 -5.26 16.24
N ASP A 138 -9.33 -4.00 16.01
CA ASP A 138 -10.69 -3.46 16.10
C ASP A 138 -11.44 -3.36 14.75
N ASP A 139 -11.01 -4.13 13.74
CA ASP A 139 -11.67 -4.28 12.43
C ASP A 139 -11.69 -3.00 11.56
N HIS A 140 -10.61 -2.21 11.64
CA HIS A 140 -10.35 -1.06 10.77
C HIS A 140 -9.23 -1.30 9.77
N ILE A 141 -9.29 -0.59 8.63
CA ILE A 141 -8.24 -0.61 7.60
C ILE A 141 -7.46 0.70 7.61
N LEU A 142 -6.13 0.60 7.70
CA LEU A 142 -5.23 1.74 7.71
C LEU A 142 -4.10 1.56 6.70
N ALA A 143 -3.72 2.65 6.03
CA ALA A 143 -2.50 2.70 5.25
C ALA A 143 -1.34 3.09 6.18
N LEU A 144 -0.43 2.16 6.45
CA LEU A 144 0.67 2.41 7.40
C LEU A 144 1.87 3.05 6.72
N ASP A 145 2.17 2.64 5.50
CA ASP A 145 3.20 3.25 4.66
C ASP A 145 2.73 3.34 3.21
N SER A 146 3.24 4.33 2.47
CA SER A 146 2.88 4.52 1.08
C SER A 146 4.03 5.07 0.24
N LYS A 147 4.02 4.71 -1.04
CA LYS A 147 4.97 5.14 -2.05
C LYS A 147 4.22 5.62 -3.29
N PHE A 148 4.63 6.78 -3.78
CA PHE A 148 4.10 7.46 -4.97
C PHE A 148 5.22 7.64 -6.01
#